data_AF-A0A4S1FXY1-F1
#
_entry.id   AF-A0A4S1FXY1-F1
#
_cell.length_a   1.000
_cell.length_b   1.000
_cell.length_c   1.000
_cell.angle_alpha   90.00
_cell.angle_beta   90.00
_cell.angle_gamma   90.00
#
_symmetry.space_group_name_H-M   'P 1'
#
loop_
_entity.id
_entity.type
_entity.pdbx_description
1 polymer ?
#
loop_
_entity_poly.entity_id
_entity_poly.type
_entity_poly.pdbx_seq_one_letter_code
_entity_poly.pdbx_strand_id
1 'polypeptide(L)'
;ASLPNYRISAGLNVGASLLTLLAAVSLFVTDRPLPGQYLLVDDLNIVFIVLNTFVGFTTSVFSASYIAHELDTGRLTAPNLRFYHAMYQIMMFGMNLAFVSNNIGLMWVA
;
A
#
# COMPACT_ATOMS: atom_id res chain seq x y z
N ALA A 1 11.11 24.55 4.04
CA ALA A 1 9.89 25.36 3.87
C ALA A 1 9.00 24.71 2.81
N SER A 2 7.68 24.89 2.94
CA SER A 2 6.66 24.79 1.88
C SER A 2 6.43 23.46 1.16
N LEU A 3 5.59 22.59 1.72
CA LEU A 3 4.54 21.94 0.92
C LEU A 3 3.19 22.18 1.63
N PRO A 4 2.56 23.34 1.39
CA PRO A 4 1.31 23.77 2.04
C PRO A 4 0.06 23.10 1.43
N ASN A 5 0.16 21.86 0.96
CA ASN A 5 -0.94 21.20 0.26
C ASN A 5 -1.05 19.73 0.67
N TYR A 6 -1.67 19.51 1.84
CA TYR A 6 -2.04 18.18 2.33
C TYR A 6 -2.79 17.36 1.26
N ARG A 7 -3.58 18.03 0.41
CA ARG A 7 -4.29 17.44 -0.74
C ARG A 7 -3.36 16.78 -1.77
N ILE A 8 -2.15 17.31 -1.95
CA ILE A 8 -1.13 16.73 -2.85
C ILE A 8 -0.53 15.48 -2.21
N SER A 9 -0.25 15.48 -0.90
CA SER A 9 0.24 14.29 -0.20
C SER A 9 -0.80 13.17 -0.15
N ALA A 10 -2.07 13.50 0.10
CA ALA A 10 -3.17 12.54 0.05
C ALA A 10 -3.37 11.99 -1.37
N GLY A 11 -3.34 12.86 -2.39
CA GLY A 11 -3.40 12.45 -3.79
C GLY A 11 -2.23 11.55 -4.22
N LEU A 12 -1.02 11.83 -3.75
CA LEU A 12 0.15 10.98 -3.96
C LEU A 12 -0.01 9.61 -3.30
N ASN A 13 -0.57 9.54 -2.10
CA ASN A 13 -0.81 8.26 -1.40
C ASN A 13 -1.86 7.42 -2.13
N VAL A 14 -2.95 8.04 -2.59
CA VAL A 14 -3.98 7.37 -3.39
C VAL A 14 -3.42 6.91 -4.73
N GLY A 15 -2.65 7.76 -5.41
CA GLY A 15 -1.97 7.43 -6.67
C GLY A 15 -0.97 6.28 -6.51
N ALA A 16 -0.18 6.28 -5.43
CA ALA A 16 0.73 5.18 -5.11
C ALA A 16 -0.03 3.88 -4.84
N SER A 17 -1.10 3.89 -4.04
CA SER A 17 -1.93 2.71 -3.80
C SER A 17 -2.59 2.19 -5.09
N LEU A 18 -3.02 3.08 -5.99
CA LEU A 18 -3.58 2.73 -7.28
C LEU A 18 -2.52 2.09 -8.20
N LEU A 19 -1.30 2.63 -8.22
CA LEU A 19 -0.17 2.02 -8.94
C LEU A 19 0.16 0.63 -8.39
N THR A 20 0.15 0.44 -7.06
CA THR A 20 0.37 -0.86 -6.44
C THR A 20 -0.73 -1.85 -6.82
N LEU A 21 -2.00 -1.41 -6.88
CA LEU A 21 -3.12 -2.23 -7.34
C LEU A 21 -2.96 -2.62 -8.82
N LEU A 22 -2.58 -1.68 -9.68
CA LEU A 22 -2.32 -1.96 -11.10
C LEU A 22 -1.16 -2.94 -11.29
N ALA A 23 -0.09 -2.80 -10.51
CA ALA A 23 1.01 -3.75 -10.50
C ALA A 23 0.56 -5.14 -10.03
N ALA A 24 -0.26 -5.22 -8.98
CA ALA A 24 -0.85 -6.48 -8.51
C ALA A 24 -1.73 -7.14 -9.57
N VAL A 25 -2.58 -6.38 -10.27
CA VAL A 25 -3.42 -6.91 -11.36
C VAL A 25 -2.58 -7.35 -12.56
N SER A 26 -1.49 -6.66 -12.87
CA SER A 26 -0.59 -7.04 -13.96
C SER A 26 0.09 -8.41 -13.77
N LEU A 27 0.19 -8.89 -12.51
CA LEU A 27 0.69 -10.24 -12.21
C LEU A 27 -0.23 -11.35 -12.73
N PHE A 28 -1.52 -11.07 -13.00
CA PHE A 28 -2.40 -12.04 -13.66
C PHE A 28 -2.13 -12.21 -15.16
N VAL A 29 -1.49 -11.22 -15.79
CA VAL A 29 -1.28 -11.18 -17.25
C VAL A 29 0.18 -11.45 -17.62
N THR A 30 1.11 -11.21 -16.70
CA THR A 30 2.55 -11.41 -16.92
C THR A 30 2.93 -12.88 -16.80
N ASP A 31 3.79 -13.37 -17.70
CA ASP A 31 4.35 -14.71 -17.63
C ASP A 31 5.00 -14.98 -16.28
N ARG A 32 4.69 -16.15 -15.71
CA ARG A 32 5.14 -16.54 -14.37
C ARG A 32 6.66 -16.68 -14.37
N PRO A 33 7.39 -15.91 -13.53
CA PRO A 33 8.80 -16.20 -13.30
C PRO A 33 8.93 -17.63 -12.75
N LEU A 34 9.96 -18.38 -13.18
CA LEU A 34 10.24 -19.65 -12.52
C LEU A 34 10.44 -19.40 -11.01
N PRO A 35 9.92 -20.27 -10.13
CA PRO A 35 10.07 -20.13 -8.68
C PRO A 35 11.53 -19.89 -8.30
N GLY A 36 11.82 -18.71 -7.74
CA GLY A 36 13.14 -18.39 -7.22
C GLY A 36 13.32 -18.96 -5.81
N GLN A 37 14.57 -19.08 -5.36
CA GLN A 37 14.89 -19.56 -4.00
C GLN A 37 14.35 -18.63 -2.89
N TYR A 38 14.02 -17.38 -3.21
CA TYR A 38 13.57 -16.36 -2.24
C TYR A 38 12.19 -15.76 -2.54
N LEU A 39 11.72 -15.82 -3.79
CA LEU A 39 10.44 -15.22 -4.22
C LEU A 39 9.60 -16.29 -4.92
N LEU A 40 8.38 -16.49 -4.44
CA LEU A 40 7.41 -17.42 -5.02
C LEU A 40 6.13 -16.63 -5.27
N VAL A 41 5.74 -16.54 -6.53
CA VAL A 41 4.47 -15.94 -6.94
C VAL A 41 3.64 -17.05 -7.57
N ASP A 42 2.67 -17.56 -6.82
CA ASP A 42 1.72 -18.58 -7.27
C ASP A 42 0.29 -18.01 -7.38
N ASP A 43 -0.62 -18.79 -7.97
CA ASP A 43 -2.00 -18.34 -8.21
C ASP A 43 -2.74 -17.99 -6.91
N LEU A 44 -2.40 -18.65 -5.80
CA LEU A 44 -3.02 -18.40 -4.50
C LEU A 44 -2.56 -17.05 -3.92
N ASN A 45 -1.26 -16.79 -3.90
CA ASN A 45 -0.68 -15.55 -3.38
C ASN A 45 -1.06 -14.34 -4.24
N ILE A 46 -1.15 -14.48 -5.57
CA ILE A 46 -1.60 -13.38 -6.45
C ILE A 46 -3.00 -12.89 -6.04
N VAL A 47 -3.93 -13.80 -5.74
CA VAL A 47 -5.29 -13.41 -5.29
C VAL A 47 -5.23 -12.62 -3.99
N PHE A 48 -4.38 -13.03 -3.02
CA PHE A 48 -4.22 -12.31 -1.76
C PHE A 48 -3.54 -10.95 -1.93
N ILE A 49 -2.52 -10.85 -2.79
CA ILE A 49 -1.85 -9.59 -3.11
C ILE A 49 -2.84 -8.60 -3.74
N VAL A 50 -3.68 -9.05 -4.66
CA VAL A 50 -4.69 -8.22 -5.31
C VAL A 50 -5.76 -7.78 -4.33
N LEU A 51 -6.25 -8.69 -3.46
CA LEU A 51 -7.20 -8.33 -2.40
C LEU A 51 -6.60 -7.34 -1.41
N ASN A 52 -5.36 -7.56 -0.98
CA ASN A 52 -4.67 -6.68 -0.03
C ASN A 52 -4.46 -5.28 -0.62
N THR A 53 -3.99 -5.19 -1.87
CA THR A 53 -3.80 -3.91 -2.55
C THR A 53 -5.12 -3.20 -2.85
N PHE A 54 -6.21 -3.94 -3.08
CA PHE A 54 -7.55 -3.38 -3.25
C PHE A 54 -8.11 -2.81 -1.94
N VAL A 55 -8.05 -3.59 -0.85
CA VAL A 55 -8.45 -3.13 0.49
C VAL A 55 -7.59 -1.96 0.94
N GLY A 56 -6.28 -2.03 0.68
CA GLY A 56 -5.37 -0.90 0.86
C GLY A 56 -5.83 0.32 0.07
N PHE A 57 -5.99 0.23 -1.24
CA PHE A 57 -6.45 1.35 -2.05
C PHE A 57 -7.75 2.00 -1.53
N THR A 58 -8.78 1.20 -1.24
CA THR A 58 -10.05 1.72 -0.70
C THR A 58 -9.86 2.41 0.66
N THR A 59 -9.04 1.85 1.54
CA THR A 59 -8.70 2.45 2.84
C THR A 59 -7.93 3.77 2.67
N SER A 60 -7.02 3.85 1.71
CA SER A 60 -6.27 5.07 1.37
C SER A 60 -7.21 6.17 0.87
N VAL A 61 -8.20 5.82 0.04
CA VAL A 61 -9.24 6.75 -0.44
C VAL A 61 -10.13 7.23 0.71
N PHE A 62 -10.60 6.31 1.56
CA PHE A 62 -11.43 6.66 2.72
C PHE A 62 -10.66 7.54 3.71
N SER A 63 -9.41 7.18 4.00
CA SER A 63 -8.52 7.92 4.89
C SER A 63 -8.23 9.33 4.35
N ALA A 64 -7.97 9.46 3.05
CA ALA A 64 -7.79 10.77 2.41
C ALA A 64 -9.02 11.66 2.56
N SER A 65 -10.23 11.12 2.36
CA SER A 65 -11.48 11.87 2.55
C SER A 65 -11.73 12.26 4.01
N TYR A 66 -11.45 11.35 4.95
CA TYR A 66 -11.66 11.58 6.38
C TYR A 66 -10.69 12.63 6.94
N ILE A 67 -9.40 12.52 6.59
CA ILE A 67 -8.39 13.50 6.95
C ILE A 67 -8.75 14.90 6.42
N ALA A 68 -9.33 15.01 5.21
CA ALA A 68 -9.81 16.28 4.66
C ALA A 68 -10.80 16.95 5.61
N HIS A 69 -11.76 16.15 6.09
CA HIS A 69 -12.84 16.59 6.94
C HIS A 69 -12.35 16.95 8.36
N GLU A 70 -11.42 16.18 8.91
CA GLU A 70 -10.83 16.47 10.23
C GLU A 70 -9.89 17.68 10.22
N LEU A 71 -9.24 17.96 9.10
CA LEU A 71 -8.40 19.15 8.93
C LEU A 71 -9.26 20.42 8.87
N ASP A 72 -10.41 20.36 8.18
CA ASP A 72 -11.39 21.47 8.12
C ASP A 72 -12.04 21.76 9.48
N THR A 73 -12.14 20.75 10.35
CA THR A 73 -12.64 20.90 11.74
C THR A 73 -11.54 21.29 12.74
N GLY A 74 -10.29 21.45 12.30
CA GLY A 74 -9.20 22.09 13.07
C GLY A 74 -8.58 21.24 14.18
N ARG A 75 -8.86 19.93 14.24
CA ARG A 75 -8.36 19.03 15.30
C ARG A 75 -7.01 18.36 14.99
N LEU A 76 -6.49 18.47 13.76
CA LEU A 76 -5.27 17.78 13.33
C LEU A 76 -4.12 18.71 12.90
N THR A 77 -2.93 18.40 13.38
CA THR A 77 -1.66 19.07 13.05
C THR A 77 -0.95 18.35 11.89
N ALA A 78 -0.55 19.09 10.85
CA ALA A 78 0.08 18.59 9.62
C ALA A 78 1.31 17.65 9.76
N PRO A 79 2.14 17.69 10.83
CA PRO A 79 3.24 16.74 11.02
C PRO A 79 2.78 15.29 11.23
N ASN A 80 1.67 15.07 11.95
CA ASN A 80 1.17 13.72 12.27
C ASN A 80 0.70 12.97 11.01
N LEU A 81 0.23 13.72 10.01
CA LEU A 81 -0.19 13.17 8.72
C LEU A 81 0.93 12.50 7.93
N ARG A 82 2.15 13.06 7.99
CA ARG A 82 3.30 12.49 7.28
C ARG A 82 3.70 11.14 7.88
N PHE A 83 3.65 11.04 9.21
CA PHE A 83 3.92 9.81 9.93
C PHE A 83 2.87 8.73 9.63
N TYR A 84 1.59 9.13 9.58
CA TYR A 84 0.50 8.24 9.21
C TYR A 84 0.69 7.64 7.80
N HIS A 85 0.92 8.47 6.79
CA HIS A 85 1.14 7.97 5.42
C HIS A 85 2.41 7.10 5.30
N ALA A 86 3.48 7.44 6.02
CA ALA A 86 4.70 6.64 6.02
C ALA A 86 4.47 5.25 6.65
N MET A 87 3.82 5.18 7.81
CA MET A 87 3.48 3.90 8.44
C MET A 87 2.55 3.07 7.57
N TYR A 88 1.59 3.71 6.91
CA TYR A 88 0.66 3.05 6.01
C TYR A 88 1.36 2.38 4.82
N GLN A 89 2.32 3.06 4.20
CA GLN A 89 3.13 2.51 3.10
C GLN A 89 4.04 1.37 3.59
N ILE A 90 4.64 1.49 4.78
CA ILE A 90 5.47 0.42 5.37
C ILE A 90 4.62 -0.83 5.68
N MET A 91 3.43 -0.64 6.25
CA MET A 91 2.50 -1.73 6.54
C MET A 91 2.06 -2.47 5.27
N MET A 92 1.69 -1.73 4.22
CA MET A 92 1.35 -2.34 2.93
C MET A 92 2.54 -3.07 2.30
N PHE A 93 3.74 -2.52 2.43
CA PHE A 93 4.96 -3.17 1.94
C PHE A 93 5.20 -4.50 2.65
N GLY A 94 5.13 -4.53 3.99
CA GLY A 94 5.28 -5.77 4.77
C GLY A 94 4.27 -6.83 4.36
N MET A 95 2.98 -6.46 4.28
CA MET A 95 1.92 -7.38 3.85
C MET A 95 2.15 -7.97 2.45
N ASN A 96 2.60 -7.17 1.48
CA ASN A 96 2.92 -7.69 0.13
C ASN A 96 4.18 -8.55 0.14
N LEU A 97 5.19 -8.20 0.94
CA LEU A 97 6.43 -8.97 1.06
C LEU A 97 6.18 -10.37 1.64
N ALA A 98 5.29 -10.48 2.62
CA ALA A 98 4.88 -11.76 3.19
C ALA A 98 4.29 -12.70 2.13
N PHE A 99 3.42 -12.19 1.25
CA PHE A 99 2.78 -13.01 0.20
C PHE A 99 3.71 -13.37 -0.97
N VAL A 100 4.76 -12.60 -1.22
CA VAL A 100 5.72 -12.90 -2.31
C VAL A 100 6.91 -13.74 -1.81
N SER A 101 7.10 -13.86 -0.49
CA SER A 101 8.23 -14.58 0.11
C SER A 101 8.09 -16.09 0.00
N ASN A 102 9.13 -16.74 -0.53
CA ASN A 102 9.29 -18.20 -0.48
C ASN A 102 9.99 -18.69 0.80
N ASN A 103 10.14 -17.83 1.81
CA ASN A 103 10.87 -18.12 3.04
C ASN A 103 10.02 -17.81 4.28
N ILE A 104 9.84 -18.83 5.13
CA ILE A 104 9.03 -18.75 6.36
C ILE A 104 9.59 -17.72 7.36
N GLY A 105 10.91 -17.54 7.42
CA GLY A 105 11.53 -16.52 8.26
C GLY A 105 11.22 -15.10 7.80
N LEU A 106 11.21 -14.85 6.49
CA LEU A 106 10.77 -13.57 5.92
C LEU A 106 9.27 -13.35 6.13
N MET A 107 8.44 -14.40 5.99
CA MET A 107 7.00 -14.30 6.29
C MET A 107 6.70 -13.98 7.76
N TRP A 108 7.58 -14.39 8.68
CA TRP A 108 7.40 -14.16 10.13
C TRP A 108 7.80 -12.75 10.57
N VAL A 109 8.77 -12.13 9.88
CA VAL A 109 9.27 -10.77 10.21
C VAL A 109 8.47 -9.67 9.49
N ALA A 110 7.90 -10.00 8.33
CA ALA A 110 7.10 -9.09 7.50
C ALA A 110 5.76 -8.70 8.15
#